data_AF-A0A5Z6CGI9-F1
#
_entry.id   AF-A0A5Z6CGI9-F1
#
_cell.length_a   1.000
_cell.length_b   1.000
_cell.length_c   1.000
_cell.angle_alpha   90.00
_cell.angle_beta   90.00
_cell.angle_gamma   90.00
#
_symmetry.space_group_name_H-M   'P 1'
#
loop_
_entity.id
_entity.type
_entity.pdbx_description
1 polymer ?
#
loop_
_entity_poly.entity_id
_entity_poly.type
_entity_poly.pdbx_seq_one_letter_code
_entity_poly.pdbx_strand_id
1 'polypeptide(L)'
;MIVNLSRLGKSGTGMWQYSIKFLTALREIADVDAIICSKVHADYFEKLGYAVVTVPNIVSNTSKTSRLRPLVWYVYSYWLALRVLIKFGNKKLVCTTHHTIPLLRNQTITVHDIRPFYYPDSFIQKVYFRFLLKMSVKRCKHILTVSYTVKDSIAKTYNVDSEKISVIYNSVNKSDFIQKKEK
;
A
#
# COMPACT_ATOMS: atom_id res chain seq x y z
N MET A 1 0.86 -6.03 -14.35
CA MET A 1 1.10 -4.83 -13.49
C MET A 1 1.94 -5.19 -12.27
N ILE A 2 2.45 -4.22 -11.51
CA ILE A 2 3.25 -4.49 -10.29
C ILE A 2 2.43 -4.14 -9.05
N VAL A 3 2.48 -4.97 -8.01
CA VAL A 3 1.83 -4.69 -6.72
C VAL A 3 2.89 -4.37 -5.67
N ASN A 4 2.77 -3.21 -5.03
CA ASN A 4 3.68 -2.76 -3.99
C ASN A 4 3.14 -3.08 -2.59
N LEU A 5 3.70 -4.13 -1.99
CA LEU A 5 3.45 -4.63 -0.63
C LEU A 5 4.68 -4.44 0.28
N SER A 6 5.59 -3.52 -0.07
CA SER A 6 6.84 -3.27 0.69
C SER A 6 6.60 -2.84 2.14
N ARG A 7 5.42 -2.30 2.42
CA ARG A 7 4.98 -1.80 3.73
C ARG A 7 3.95 -2.69 4.40
N LEU A 8 3.78 -3.91 3.89
CA LEU A 8 2.95 -4.94 4.49
C LEU A 8 3.48 -5.30 5.88
N GLY A 9 2.58 -5.31 6.87
CA GLY A 9 2.90 -5.62 8.26
C GLY A 9 3.08 -7.12 8.50
N LYS A 10 2.95 -7.53 9.77
CA LYS A 10 2.92 -8.95 10.14
C LYS A 10 1.67 -9.63 9.56
N SER A 11 1.79 -10.94 9.32
CA SER A 11 0.67 -11.78 8.92
C SER A 11 -0.47 -11.71 9.95
N GLY A 12 -1.70 -11.82 9.47
CA GLY A 12 -2.91 -11.78 10.31
C GLY A 12 -3.43 -10.38 10.69
N THR A 13 -2.68 -9.30 10.43
CA THR A 13 -3.17 -7.93 10.65
C THR A 13 -4.25 -7.54 9.63
N GLY A 14 -5.07 -6.51 9.93
CA GLY A 14 -6.08 -6.02 8.97
C GLY A 14 -5.48 -5.59 7.63
N MET A 15 -4.33 -4.91 7.65
CA MET A 15 -3.59 -4.52 6.44
C MET A 15 -3.08 -5.73 5.65
N TRP A 16 -2.69 -6.80 6.34
CA TRP A 16 -2.35 -8.08 5.70
C TRP A 16 -3.56 -8.67 5.00
N GLN A 17 -4.68 -8.83 5.71
CA GLN A 17 -5.91 -9.40 5.17
C GLN A 17 -6.43 -8.63 3.96
N TYR A 18 -6.46 -7.29 4.05
CA TYR A 18 -6.82 -6.44 2.91
C TYR A 18 -5.92 -6.71 1.71
N SER A 19 -4.60 -6.70 1.91
CA SER A 19 -3.65 -6.82 0.80
C SER A 19 -3.70 -8.18 0.10
N ILE A 20 -3.84 -9.27 0.87
CA ILE A 20 -3.93 -10.62 0.30
C ILE A 20 -5.24 -10.79 -0.46
N LYS A 21 -6.37 -10.38 0.11
CA LYS A 21 -7.68 -10.49 -0.57
C LYS A 21 -7.76 -9.58 -1.79
N PHE A 22 -7.17 -8.39 -1.70
CA PHE A 22 -7.01 -7.47 -2.83
C PHE A 22 -6.22 -8.14 -3.96
N LEU A 23 -5.06 -8.75 -3.65
CA LEU A 23 -4.25 -9.46 -4.63
C LEU A 23 -4.99 -10.66 -5.23
N THR A 24 -5.73 -11.42 -4.42
CA THR A 24 -6.56 -12.54 -4.87
C THR A 24 -7.64 -12.11 -5.84
N ALA A 25 -8.33 -11.01 -5.59
CA ALA A 25 -9.33 -10.47 -6.53
C ALA A 25 -8.67 -9.88 -7.78
N LEU A 26 -7.51 -9.20 -7.61
CA LEU A 26 -6.81 -8.56 -8.71
C LEU A 26 -6.32 -9.59 -9.75
N ARG A 27 -5.85 -10.76 -9.32
CA ARG A 27 -5.34 -11.81 -10.22
C ARG A 27 -6.42 -12.38 -11.15
N GLU A 28 -7.70 -12.26 -10.79
CA GLU A 28 -8.82 -12.77 -11.59
C GLU A 28 -9.16 -11.82 -12.75
N ILE A 29 -8.78 -10.55 -12.65
CA ILE A 29 -9.14 -9.50 -13.62
C ILE A 29 -7.94 -8.90 -14.33
N ALA A 30 -6.72 -9.13 -13.84
CA ALA A 30 -5.52 -8.58 -14.45
C ALA A 30 -4.26 -9.37 -14.09
N ASP A 31 -3.31 -9.37 -15.03
CA ASP A 31 -2.02 -10.01 -14.84
C ASP A 31 -1.12 -9.21 -13.87
N VAL A 32 -0.44 -9.92 -12.97
CA VAL A 32 0.44 -9.37 -11.95
C VAL A 32 1.86 -9.88 -12.20
N ASP A 33 2.68 -9.02 -12.82
CA ASP A 33 4.04 -9.34 -13.25
C ASP A 33 4.98 -9.58 -12.06
N ALA A 34 4.82 -8.79 -11.00
CA ALA A 34 5.71 -8.82 -9.85
C ALA A 34 5.08 -8.22 -8.59
N ILE A 35 5.58 -8.67 -7.44
CA ILE A 35 5.24 -8.15 -6.12
C ILE A 35 6.48 -7.57 -5.47
N ILE A 36 6.39 -6.33 -4.99
CA ILE A 36 7.41 -5.72 -4.14
C ILE A 36 7.05 -6.02 -2.68
N CYS A 37 7.88 -6.76 -1.94
CA CYS A 37 7.57 -7.10 -0.55
C CYS A 37 8.83 -7.12 0.34
N SER A 38 8.64 -7.21 1.66
CA SER A 38 9.76 -7.43 2.58
C SER A 38 10.40 -8.79 2.34
N LYS A 39 11.69 -8.94 2.69
CA LYS A 39 12.38 -10.24 2.58
C LYS A 39 11.68 -11.35 3.36
N VAL A 40 11.06 -11.04 4.49
CA VAL A 40 10.30 -11.99 5.32
C VAL A 40 9.10 -12.59 4.59
N HIS A 41 8.49 -11.84 3.66
CA HIS A 41 7.30 -12.26 2.93
C HIS A 41 7.60 -12.82 1.54
N ALA A 42 8.88 -12.85 1.13
CA ALA A 42 9.28 -13.26 -0.22
C ALA A 42 8.84 -14.70 -0.52
N ASP A 43 9.22 -15.64 0.33
CA ASP A 43 8.87 -17.06 0.19
C ASP A 43 7.36 -17.31 0.08
N TYR A 44 6.54 -16.49 0.76
CA TYR A 44 5.08 -16.59 0.67
C TYR A 44 4.57 -16.25 -0.73
N PHE A 45 5.06 -15.16 -1.33
CA PHE A 45 4.62 -14.73 -2.66
C PHE A 45 5.25 -15.55 -3.78
N GLU A 46 6.48 -16.03 -3.62
CA GLU A 46 7.13 -16.94 -4.57
C GLU A 46 6.38 -18.28 -4.65
N LYS A 47 5.95 -18.83 -3.51
CA LYS A 47 5.10 -20.04 -3.47
C LYS A 47 3.73 -19.86 -4.14
N LEU A 48 3.24 -18.62 -4.22
CA LEU A 48 2.03 -18.27 -4.97
C LEU A 48 2.29 -18.06 -6.47
N GLY A 49 3.53 -18.22 -6.94
CA GLY A 49 3.91 -18.11 -8.34
C GLY A 49 4.28 -16.71 -8.81
N TYR A 50 4.43 -15.74 -7.90
CA TYR A 50 4.76 -14.36 -8.28
C TYR A 50 6.27 -14.15 -8.36
N ALA A 51 6.73 -13.36 -9.34
CA ALA A 51 8.07 -12.79 -9.30
C ALA A 51 8.17 -11.75 -8.16
N VAL A 52 9.20 -11.83 -7.35
CA VAL A 52 9.36 -10.96 -6.17
C VAL A 52 10.50 -9.97 -6.34
N VAL A 53 10.27 -8.73 -5.88
CA VAL A 53 11.28 -7.70 -5.67
C VAL A 53 11.36 -7.43 -4.17
N THR A 54 12.44 -7.87 -3.54
CA THR A 54 12.58 -7.76 -2.09
C THR A 54 13.07 -6.39 -1.66
N VAL A 55 12.52 -5.91 -0.54
CA VAL A 55 13.04 -4.75 0.21
C VAL A 55 13.65 -5.19 1.55
N PRO A 56 14.74 -4.56 2.01
CA PRO A 56 15.36 -4.86 3.30
C PRO A 56 14.40 -4.69 4.48
N ASN A 57 14.60 -5.50 5.52
CA ASN A 57 13.74 -5.48 6.71
C ASN A 57 13.80 -4.15 7.49
N ILE A 58 14.91 -3.43 7.40
CA ILE A 58 15.10 -2.12 8.04
C ILE A 58 14.14 -1.04 7.50
N VAL A 59 13.71 -1.19 6.25
CA VAL A 59 12.78 -0.26 5.59
C VAL A 59 11.34 -0.78 5.53
N SER A 60 11.10 -2.05 5.88
CA SER A 60 9.79 -2.71 5.87
C SER A 60 9.11 -2.80 7.24
N ASN A 61 7.77 -2.87 7.28
CA ASN A 61 6.93 -2.83 8.52
C ASN A 61 7.01 -4.09 9.42
N THR A 62 7.96 -4.99 9.19
CA THR A 62 8.09 -6.24 9.94
C THR A 62 8.97 -6.15 11.20
N SER A 63 9.80 -5.10 11.33
CA SER A 63 10.77 -4.90 12.43
C SER A 63 10.34 -3.86 13.48
N LYS A 64 11.01 -3.83 14.65
CA LYS A 64 10.80 -2.83 15.72
C LYS A 64 10.82 -1.40 15.14
N THR A 65 9.91 -0.55 15.62
CA THR A 65 9.73 0.82 15.12
C THR A 65 10.91 1.72 15.53
N SER A 66 11.77 2.07 14.58
CA SER A 66 12.81 3.10 14.76
C SER A 66 12.32 4.48 14.31
N ARG A 67 12.69 5.53 15.05
CA ARG A 67 12.35 6.93 14.73
C ARG A 67 12.91 7.39 13.37
N LEU A 68 14.05 6.86 12.95
CA LEU A 68 14.72 7.24 11.68
C LEU A 68 14.16 6.52 10.45
N ARG A 69 13.33 5.49 10.66
CA ARG A 69 12.85 4.61 9.59
C ARG A 69 12.10 5.32 8.46
N PRO A 70 11.31 6.39 8.69
CA PRO A 70 10.71 7.16 7.60
C PRO A 70 11.75 7.81 6.68
N LEU A 71 12.88 8.28 7.22
CA LEU A 71 13.97 8.87 6.44
C LEU A 71 14.71 7.79 5.64
N VAL A 72 15.06 6.67 6.27
CA VAL A 72 15.70 5.55 5.57
C VAL A 72 14.80 5.02 4.45
N TRP A 73 13.48 4.93 4.69
CA TRP A 73 12.50 4.59 3.66
C TRP A 73 12.49 5.62 2.53
N TYR A 74 12.48 6.92 2.85
CA TYR A 74 12.47 7.98 1.84
C TYR A 74 13.66 7.86 0.90
N VAL A 75 14.89 7.74 1.44
CA VAL A 75 16.11 7.55 0.64
C VAL A 75 16.07 6.26 -0.17
N TYR A 76 15.74 5.13 0.49
CA TYR A 76 15.68 3.84 -0.17
C TYR A 76 14.63 3.79 -1.29
N SER A 77 13.52 4.51 -1.15
CA SER A 77 12.45 4.53 -2.15
C SER A 77 12.90 5.10 -3.50
N TYR A 78 13.89 6.00 -3.55
CA TYR A 78 14.50 6.45 -4.81
C TYR A 78 15.35 5.36 -5.48
N TRP A 79 16.12 4.60 -4.69
CA TRP A 79 16.87 3.46 -5.22
C TRP A 79 15.93 2.36 -5.72
N LEU A 80 14.85 2.08 -4.96
CA LEU A 80 13.81 1.15 -5.38
C LEU A 80 13.13 1.61 -6.68
N ALA A 81 12.83 2.91 -6.80
CA ALA A 81 12.28 3.50 -8.02
C ALA A 81 13.14 3.21 -9.24
N LEU A 82 14.46 3.45 -9.12
CA LEU A 82 15.41 3.19 -10.19
C LEU A 82 15.44 1.70 -10.57
N ARG A 83 15.48 0.80 -9.58
CA ARG A 83 15.45 -0.66 -9.84
C ARG A 83 14.17 -1.10 -10.53
N VAL A 84 13.02 -0.59 -10.11
CA VAL A 84 11.73 -0.91 -10.73
C VAL A 84 11.69 -0.39 -12.16
N LEU A 85 12.17 0.84 -12.40
CA LEU A 85 12.20 1.43 -13.73
C LEU A 85 13.12 0.66 -14.69
N ILE A 86 14.32 0.26 -14.24
CA ILE A 86 15.25 -0.54 -15.05
C ILE A 86 14.68 -1.92 -15.38
N LYS A 87 14.06 -2.59 -14.40
CA LYS A 87 13.59 -3.98 -14.57
C LYS A 87 12.24 -4.07 -15.30
N PHE A 88 11.34 -3.11 -15.12
CA PHE A 88 9.95 -3.21 -15.59
C PHE A 88 9.47 -1.99 -16.41
N GLY A 89 10.31 -0.96 -16.59
CA GLY A 89 9.90 0.28 -17.24
C GLY A 89 8.82 1.03 -16.45
N ASN A 90 7.96 1.77 -17.16
CA ASN A 90 6.88 2.58 -16.57
C ASN A 90 5.56 1.79 -16.41
N LYS A 91 5.64 0.55 -15.93
CA LYS A 91 4.45 -0.28 -15.68
C LYS A 91 3.59 0.30 -14.56
N LYS A 92 2.28 0.01 -14.62
CA LYS A 92 1.32 0.40 -13.58
C LYS A 92 1.70 -0.25 -12.25
N LEU A 93 1.80 0.57 -11.20
CA LEU A 93 2.08 0.15 -9.84
C LEU A 93 0.85 0.36 -8.97
N VAL A 94 0.43 -0.68 -8.25
CA VAL A 94 -0.69 -0.60 -7.30
C VAL A 94 -0.17 -0.83 -5.89
N CYS A 95 -0.29 0.16 -5.03
CA CYS A 95 0.10 0.08 -3.62
C CYS A 95 -1.15 -0.15 -2.78
N THR A 96 -1.16 -1.21 -1.98
CA THR A 96 -2.24 -1.43 -0.98
C THR A 96 -2.11 -0.49 0.22
N THR A 97 -1.08 0.34 0.25
CA THR A 97 -0.85 1.37 1.27
C THR A 97 -0.63 2.73 0.62
N HIS A 98 -0.67 3.79 1.43
CA HIS A 98 -0.53 5.18 0.98
C HIS A 98 0.92 5.56 0.63
N HIS A 99 1.85 4.60 0.63
CA HIS A 99 3.25 4.81 0.35
C HIS A 99 3.53 4.70 -1.15
N THR A 100 3.80 5.84 -1.77
CA THR A 100 4.26 5.92 -3.16
C THR A 100 5.74 5.59 -3.28
N ILE A 101 6.15 5.18 -4.47
CA ILE A 101 7.55 5.10 -4.88
C ILE A 101 7.86 6.37 -5.69
N PRO A 102 8.85 7.19 -5.32
CA PRO A 102 9.17 8.42 -6.05
C PRO A 102 9.56 8.12 -7.51
N LEU A 103 9.56 9.15 -8.37
CA LEU A 103 9.88 9.08 -9.82
C LEU A 103 8.88 8.30 -10.69
N LEU A 104 8.18 7.30 -10.15
CA LEU A 104 7.15 6.56 -10.88
C LEU A 104 5.86 7.38 -10.95
N ARG A 105 5.31 7.58 -12.16
CA ARG A 105 4.08 8.37 -12.35
C ARG A 105 2.82 7.51 -12.40
N ASN A 106 2.91 6.29 -12.91
CA ASN A 106 1.76 5.40 -13.11
C ASN A 106 1.41 4.60 -11.84
N GLN A 107 1.07 5.30 -10.76
CA GLN A 107 0.80 4.69 -9.46
C GLN A 107 -0.66 4.84 -9.04
N THR A 108 -1.22 3.78 -8.47
CA THR A 108 -2.47 3.79 -7.71
C THR A 108 -2.16 3.47 -6.26
N ILE A 109 -2.65 4.27 -5.30
CA ILE A 109 -2.37 4.05 -3.87
C ILE A 109 -3.65 3.85 -3.08
N THR A 110 -3.61 3.03 -2.03
CA THR A 110 -4.71 2.91 -1.07
C THR A 110 -4.45 3.72 0.19
N VAL A 111 -5.33 4.66 0.49
CA VAL A 111 -5.33 5.43 1.74
C VAL A 111 -6.42 4.86 2.64
N HIS A 112 -6.01 4.21 3.73
CA HIS A 112 -6.92 3.54 4.68
C HIS A 112 -7.57 4.52 5.65
N ASP A 113 -6.81 5.52 6.08
CA ASP A 113 -7.26 6.56 6.99
C ASP A 113 -6.48 7.86 6.72
N ILE A 114 -7.05 8.97 7.18
CA ILE A 114 -6.36 10.26 7.21
C ILE A 114 -6.34 10.87 8.61
N ARG A 115 -6.65 10.10 9.66
CA ARG A 115 -6.61 10.55 11.07
C ARG A 115 -5.28 11.25 11.39
N PRO A 116 -4.10 10.74 10.96
CA PRO A 116 -2.82 11.39 11.27
C PRO A 116 -2.62 12.79 10.69
N PHE A 117 -3.43 13.21 9.71
CA PHE A 117 -3.42 14.59 9.24
C PHE A 117 -3.89 15.55 10.35
N TYR A 118 -4.97 15.17 11.04
CA TYR A 118 -5.62 15.92 12.11
C TYR A 118 -4.94 15.69 13.46
N TYR A 119 -4.70 14.42 13.81
CA TYR A 119 -4.18 13.99 15.11
C TYR A 119 -2.90 13.15 14.91
N PRO A 120 -1.77 13.80 14.58
CA PRO A 120 -0.50 13.09 14.39
C PRO A 120 0.08 12.65 15.74
N ASP A 121 0.52 11.40 15.82
CA ASP A 121 1.18 10.82 16.99
C ASP A 121 2.67 11.25 17.09
N SER A 122 3.22 11.85 16.03
CA SER A 122 4.58 12.39 16.01
C SER A 122 4.76 13.52 15.00
N PHE A 123 5.80 14.35 15.18
CA PHE A 123 6.15 15.40 14.23
C PHE A 123 6.44 14.85 12.82
N ILE A 124 7.09 13.69 12.71
CA ILE A 124 7.39 13.06 11.41
C ILE A 124 6.09 12.62 10.71
N GLN A 125 5.14 12.06 11.45
CA GLN A 125 3.85 11.67 10.90
C GLN A 125 3.03 12.89 10.48
N LYS A 126 3.08 13.99 11.26
CA LYS A 126 2.49 15.29 10.89
C LYS A 126 3.04 15.80 9.56
N VAL A 127 4.36 15.82 9.41
CA VAL A 127 5.01 16.27 8.17
C VAL A 127 4.62 15.36 7.00
N TYR A 128 4.64 14.04 7.21
CA TYR A 128 4.28 13.10 6.17
C TYR A 128 2.83 13.30 5.67
N PHE A 129 1.84 13.31 6.56
CA PHE A 129 0.44 13.41 6.16
C PHE A 129 0.09 14.80 5.61
N ARG A 130 0.63 15.87 6.18
CA ARG A 130 0.28 17.23 5.74
C ARG A 130 0.98 17.64 4.43
N PHE A 131 2.18 17.13 4.17
CA PHE A 131 2.98 17.54 3.00
C PHE A 131 3.22 16.40 2.01
N LEU A 132 3.86 15.31 2.43
CA LEU A 132 4.29 14.24 1.51
C LEU A 132 3.12 13.45 0.91
N LEU A 133 2.12 13.12 1.75
CA LEU A 133 0.92 12.43 1.28
C LEU A 133 0.10 13.35 0.38
N LYS A 134 -0.04 14.65 0.71
CA LYS A 134 -0.68 15.66 -0.15
C LYS A 134 -0.06 15.69 -1.56
N MET A 135 1.27 15.68 -1.65
CA MET A 135 1.96 15.61 -2.94
C MET A 135 1.69 14.28 -3.66
N SER A 136 1.70 13.17 -2.92
CA SER A 136 1.48 11.83 -3.45
C SER A 136 0.08 11.65 -4.03
N VAL A 137 -0.97 12.05 -3.32
CA VAL A 137 -2.37 11.94 -3.79
C VAL A 137 -2.61 12.81 -5.03
N LYS A 138 -1.95 13.98 -5.13
CA LYS A 138 -2.04 14.83 -6.32
C LYS A 138 -1.30 14.24 -7.52
N ARG A 139 -0.15 13.60 -7.31
CA ARG A 139 0.68 13.03 -8.39
C ARG A 139 0.25 11.65 -8.89
N CYS A 140 -0.27 10.80 -8.02
CA CYS A 140 -0.68 9.44 -8.40
C CYS A 140 -1.77 9.46 -9.49
N LYS A 141 -1.92 8.36 -10.23
CA LYS A 141 -2.96 8.22 -11.26
C LYS A 141 -4.34 8.06 -10.64
N HIS A 142 -4.44 7.27 -9.57
CA HIS A 142 -5.72 6.98 -8.91
C HIS A 142 -5.53 6.73 -7.42
N ILE A 143 -6.58 6.94 -6.64
CA ILE A 143 -6.58 6.71 -5.19
C ILE A 143 -7.66 5.68 -4.87
N LEU A 144 -7.31 4.73 -4.03
CA LEU A 144 -8.22 3.76 -3.45
C LEU A 144 -8.41 4.08 -1.97
N THR A 145 -9.57 3.76 -1.43
CA THR A 145 -9.85 3.88 0.00
C THR A 145 -10.88 2.84 0.42
N VAL A 146 -11.04 2.62 1.72
CA VAL A 146 -11.86 1.53 2.27
C VAL A 146 -13.29 1.93 2.59
N SER A 147 -13.65 3.22 2.50
CA SER A 147 -15.03 3.69 2.74
C SER A 147 -15.30 5.04 2.08
N TYR A 148 -16.58 5.36 1.89
CA TYR A 148 -17.03 6.68 1.42
C TYR A 148 -16.66 7.80 2.40
N THR A 149 -16.73 7.54 3.71
CA THR A 149 -16.30 8.50 4.74
C THR A 149 -14.84 8.91 4.55
N VAL A 150 -13.95 7.95 4.31
CA VAL A 150 -12.53 8.24 4.09
C VAL A 150 -12.33 8.87 2.70
N LYS A 151 -13.10 8.49 1.67
CA LYS A 151 -13.10 9.13 0.35
C LYS A 151 -13.37 10.64 0.46
N ASP A 152 -14.48 11.01 1.10
CA ASP A 152 -14.86 12.42 1.26
C ASP A 152 -13.83 13.19 2.07
N SER A 153 -13.28 12.53 3.09
CA SER A 153 -12.22 13.10 3.92
C SER A 153 -10.97 13.38 3.09
N ILE A 154 -10.49 12.43 2.27
CA ILE A 154 -9.34 12.62 1.37
C ILE A 154 -9.59 13.78 0.39
N ALA A 155 -10.75 13.79 -0.27
CA ALA A 155 -11.10 14.81 -1.27
C ALA A 155 -11.06 16.21 -0.65
N LYS A 156 -11.70 16.39 0.51
CA LYS A 156 -11.74 17.67 1.24
C LYS A 156 -10.37 18.08 1.78
N THR A 157 -9.66 17.18 2.45
CA THR A 157 -8.38 17.48 3.11
C THR A 157 -7.28 17.85 2.11
N TYR A 158 -7.20 17.14 0.99
CA TYR A 158 -6.11 17.33 0.02
C TYR A 158 -6.51 18.16 -1.21
N ASN A 159 -7.77 18.55 -1.32
CA ASN A 159 -8.37 19.20 -2.48
C ASN A 159 -8.05 18.42 -3.77
N VAL A 160 -8.60 17.20 -3.83
CA VAL A 160 -8.46 16.26 -4.95
C VAL A 160 -9.85 15.89 -5.43
N ASP A 161 -10.01 15.77 -6.74
CA ASP A 161 -11.25 15.35 -7.37
C ASP A 161 -11.75 14.00 -6.83
N SER A 162 -13.03 13.94 -6.51
CA SER A 162 -13.72 12.74 -6.02
C SER A 162 -13.71 11.62 -7.07
N GLU A 163 -13.69 11.95 -8.36
CA GLU A 163 -13.60 10.97 -9.46
C GLU A 163 -12.26 10.22 -9.48
N LYS A 164 -11.20 10.84 -8.94
CA LYS A 164 -9.88 10.22 -8.77
C LYS A 164 -9.84 9.20 -7.63
N ILE A 165 -10.91 9.09 -6.84
CA ILE A 165 -10.96 8.27 -5.63
C ILE A 165 -12.05 7.20 -5.77
N SER A 166 -11.66 5.93 -5.74
CA SER A 166 -12.58 4.80 -5.71
C SER A 166 -12.58 4.12 -4.34
N VAL A 167 -13.75 3.65 -3.91
CA VAL A 167 -13.90 2.87 -2.68
C VAL A 167 -13.75 1.39 -3.00
N ILE A 168 -12.82 0.72 -2.33
CA ILE A 168 -12.64 -0.73 -2.32
C ILE A 168 -12.66 -1.18 -0.86
N TYR A 169 -13.79 -1.75 -0.44
CA TYR A 169 -14.01 -2.21 0.92
C TYR A 169 -13.05 -3.34 1.32
N ASN A 170 -12.87 -3.50 2.62
CA ASN A 170 -12.25 -4.71 3.16
C ASN A 170 -13.13 -5.93 2.83
N SER A 171 -12.49 -7.03 2.45
CA SER A 171 -13.19 -8.27 2.13
C SER A 171 -13.16 -9.24 3.31
N VAL A 172 -14.27 -9.96 3.49
CA VAL A 172 -14.44 -11.06 4.45
C VAL A 172 -14.91 -12.31 3.68
N ASN A 173 -14.46 -13.48 4.10
CA ASN A 173 -14.93 -14.76 3.59
C ASN A 173 -15.83 -15.41 4.64
N LYS A 174 -16.78 -16.25 4.22
CA LYS A 174 -17.60 -17.04 5.16
C LYS A 174 -16.74 -17.91 6.09
N SER A 175 -15.61 -18.39 5.59
CA SER A 175 -14.62 -19.17 6.36
C SER A 175 -13.93 -18.38 7.48
N ASP A 176 -14.01 -17.05 7.48
CA ASP A 176 -13.42 -16.21 8.52
C ASP A 176 -14.26 -16.21 9.81
N PHE A 177 -15.50 -16.72 9.75
CA PHE A 177 -16.45 -16.75 10.85
C PHE A 177 -16.65 -18.19 11.36
N ILE A 178 -16.92 -18.32 12.66
CA ILE A 178 -17.33 -19.60 13.25
C ILE A 178 -18.65 -20.00 12.60
N GLN A 179 -18.64 -21.14 11.91
CA GLN A 179 -19.87 -21.69 11.37
C GLN A 179 -20.69 -22.29 12.51
N LYS A 180 -21.94 -21.86 12.64
CA LYS A 180 -22.89 -22.45 13.59
C LYS A 180 -23.07 -23.90 13.16
N LYS A 181 -22.68 -24.86 14.01
CA LYS A 181 -23.10 -26.25 13.80
C LYS A 181 -24.63 -26.26 13.85
N GLU A 182 -25.26 -26.75 12.79
CA GLU A 182 -26.69 -27.04 12.82
C GLU A 182 -26.93 -27.99 14.00
N LYS A 183 -27.89 -27.62 14.86
CA LYS A 183 -28.32 -28.44 16.01
C LYS A 183 -29.31 -29.47 15.52
#